data_AF-A0A536XUX0-F1
#
_entry.id   AF-A0A536XUX0-F1
#
_cell.length_a   1.000
_cell.length_b   1.000
_cell.length_c   1.000
_cell.angle_alpha   90.00
_cell.angle_beta   90.00
_cell.angle_gamma   90.00
#
_symmetry.space_group_name_H-M   'P 1'
#
loop_
_entity.id
_entity.type
_entity.pdbx_description
1 polymer ?
#
loop_
_entity_poly.entity_id
_entity_poly.type
_entity_poly.pdbx_seq_one_letter_code
_entity_poly.pdbx_strand_id
1 'polypeptide(L)'
;MTMREVTITVRDGTEIGAAIYAPEGGGRYPALLAASPYRYDNNVLPAGPQFLWRETGPIDFYVRQGYVYVHMDVRGSGRSGGEFEFLGPNEQRDLYDVIQWIAQQPWSSGKVGGLGQSYFCMSQWWMGIMAPPALACLGAYDGLNDPYRASCYQGGIPGQFFPGYWWNQNRIINRFPANGSRPRVQETDLDMLVTSHPAYDDFWRTRSASERLHEITVPLYSVGIWGKVDLHTRGNIEGFRRAKGPRKLQMRGPPNAWAANAEFNSVELHETVLLPFYDRFLKAKDSEWDKRPLVEYFVRGANVLRTADTWPPAGVQYKTWYLGSQKSGSVTSLNDGSMAPAQPSGTESTSYAYPNPGWVSGVVGFGPSGPPNFDPTRRVLTFTTAPLEKDLEIAGPIKLVLYASSTQRDTDFVIKLSEQYPLSAEERAKGINPASQVVTKGWLRGSHRALDERHSTEMEPYHLHTQPEPLKPGEVYRFDISLEPNAFQFKKGNRIRLEVVNGDSPITDVLWTHYYQPNKIGQDTLYHSARYPSALVLPVME
;
A
#
# COMPACT_ATOMS: atom_id res chain seq x y z
N MET A 1 -24.33 25.72 -3.83
CA MET A 1 -24.02 24.81 -2.71
C MET A 1 -23.88 25.64 -1.45
N THR A 2 -24.46 25.20 -0.33
CA THR A 2 -24.20 25.82 0.97
C THR A 2 -23.14 25.02 1.72
N MET A 3 -22.18 25.71 2.33
CA MET A 3 -21.22 25.14 3.27
C MET A 3 -21.52 25.68 4.66
N ARG A 4 -21.55 24.80 5.66
CA ARG A 4 -21.61 25.20 7.06
C ARG A 4 -20.68 24.33 7.91
N GLU A 5 -20.09 24.97 8.90
CA GLU A 5 -19.33 24.28 9.93
C GLU A 5 -20.26 23.86 11.06
N VAL A 6 -20.05 22.66 11.61
CA VAL A 6 -20.80 22.15 12.75
C VAL A 6 -19.87 21.51 13.76
N THR A 7 -20.34 21.47 15.00
CA THR A 7 -19.74 20.71 16.09
C THR A 7 -20.72 19.63 16.53
N ILE A 8 -20.22 18.40 16.68
CA ILE A 8 -21.00 17.21 17.03
C ILE A 8 -20.47 16.68 18.36
N THR A 9 -21.29 16.71 19.40
CA THR A 9 -20.94 16.11 20.70
C THR A 9 -21.10 14.59 20.62
N VAL A 10 -20.00 13.85 20.81
CA VAL A 10 -20.00 12.38 20.81
C VAL A 10 -20.22 11.81 22.22
N ARG A 11 -20.25 10.48 22.35
CA ARG A 11 -20.66 9.75 23.56
C ARG A 11 -19.95 10.16 24.86
N ASP A 12 -18.69 10.60 24.77
CA ASP A 12 -17.86 10.98 25.92
C ASP A 12 -17.85 12.50 26.19
N GLY A 13 -18.72 13.25 25.50
CA GLY A 13 -18.80 14.70 25.59
C GLY A 13 -17.79 15.43 24.71
N THR A 14 -16.90 14.73 24.01
CA THR A 14 -15.95 15.37 23.10
C THR A 14 -16.68 15.99 21.91
N GLU A 15 -16.23 17.17 21.53
CA GLU A 15 -16.78 17.90 20.39
C GLU A 15 -16.00 17.57 19.11
N ILE A 16 -16.66 17.01 18.10
CA ILE A 16 -16.09 16.67 16.80
C ILE A 16 -16.52 17.72 15.76
N GLY A 17 -15.55 18.34 15.10
CA GLY A 17 -15.76 19.34 14.06
C GLY A 17 -15.98 18.71 12.68
N ALA A 18 -16.93 19.26 11.92
CA ALA A 18 -17.15 18.88 10.53
C ALA A 18 -17.62 20.05 9.66
N ALA A 19 -17.31 19.99 8.38
CA ALA A 19 -17.94 20.82 7.34
C ALA A 19 -19.01 20.02 6.59
N ILE A 20 -20.19 20.60 6.48
CA ILE A 20 -21.32 20.05 5.73
C ILE A 20 -21.53 20.88 4.47
N TYR A 21 -21.52 20.21 3.33
CA TYR A 21 -21.82 20.76 2.03
C TYR A 21 -23.14 20.16 1.53
N ALA A 22 -24.13 21.01 1.27
CA ALA A 22 -25.49 20.55 0.95
C ALA A 22 -26.05 21.21 -0.32
N PRO A 23 -26.97 20.52 -1.03
CA PRO A 23 -27.74 21.12 -2.11
C PRO A 23 -28.55 22.33 -1.63
N GLU A 24 -28.76 23.31 -2.51
CA GLU A 24 -29.66 24.43 -2.26
C GLU A 24 -31.12 24.01 -2.52
N GLY A 25 -32.09 24.67 -1.87
CA GLY A 25 -33.52 24.46 -2.14
C GLY A 25 -34.28 23.57 -1.15
N GLY A 26 -33.60 23.02 -0.13
CA GLY A 26 -34.22 22.17 0.90
C GLY A 26 -34.52 20.74 0.41
N GLY A 27 -34.75 19.81 1.34
CA GLY A 27 -34.99 18.40 1.04
C GLY A 27 -34.23 17.44 1.97
N ARG A 28 -34.49 16.13 1.80
CA ARG A 28 -33.78 15.06 2.50
C ARG A 28 -32.90 14.29 1.52
N TYR A 29 -31.59 14.23 1.80
CA TYR A 29 -30.58 13.65 0.92
C TYR A 29 -29.77 12.58 1.65
N PRO A 30 -29.27 11.54 0.97
CA PRO A 30 -28.22 10.69 1.53
C PRO A 30 -26.93 11.49 1.76
N ALA A 31 -26.15 11.04 2.74
CA ALA A 31 -24.89 11.66 3.10
C ALA A 31 -23.69 10.82 2.67
N LEU A 32 -22.59 11.47 2.30
CA LEU A 32 -21.27 10.87 2.14
C LEU A 32 -20.36 11.43 3.24
N LEU A 33 -19.77 10.55 4.05
CA LEU A 33 -18.85 10.90 5.12
C LEU A 33 -17.41 10.62 4.70
N ALA A 34 -16.59 11.65 4.75
CA ALA A 34 -15.14 11.60 4.60
C ALA A 34 -14.50 12.07 5.92
N ALA A 35 -13.82 11.17 6.63
CA ALA A 35 -13.20 11.44 7.92
C ALA A 35 -11.66 11.30 7.86
N SER A 36 -10.93 12.36 8.20
CA SER A 36 -9.46 12.36 8.20
C SER A 36 -8.88 13.31 9.25
N PRO A 37 -7.56 13.25 9.52
CA PRO A 37 -6.87 14.22 10.34
C PRO A 37 -6.38 15.45 9.55
N TYR A 38 -6.85 15.65 8.31
CA TYR A 38 -6.26 16.61 7.36
C TYR A 38 -6.91 18.00 7.34
N ARG A 39 -7.88 18.24 8.23
CA ARG A 39 -8.65 19.47 8.34
C ARG A 39 -9.53 19.75 7.12
N TYR A 40 -10.84 19.86 7.35
CA TYR A 40 -11.75 20.30 6.29
C TYR A 40 -11.47 21.74 5.83
N ASP A 41 -10.80 22.57 6.65
CA ASP A 41 -10.35 23.92 6.28
C ASP A 41 -9.46 23.89 5.02
N ASN A 42 -8.71 22.81 4.82
CA ASN A 42 -7.81 22.62 3.69
C ASN A 42 -8.55 22.26 2.39
N ASN A 43 -9.88 22.13 2.41
CA ASN A 43 -10.67 21.93 1.20
C ASN A 43 -10.53 23.06 0.18
N VAL A 44 -10.07 24.25 0.59
CA VAL A 44 -9.82 25.39 -0.31
C VAL A 44 -8.51 25.28 -1.10
N LEU A 45 -7.59 24.43 -0.65
CA LEU A 45 -6.28 24.25 -1.28
C LEU A 45 -6.40 23.39 -2.55
N PRO A 46 -5.49 23.52 -3.53
CA PRO A 46 -5.48 22.63 -4.67
C PRO A 46 -5.11 21.21 -4.22
N ALA A 47 -5.71 20.20 -4.84
CA ALA A 47 -5.22 18.83 -4.69
C ALA A 47 -4.07 18.63 -5.67
N GLY A 48 -2.85 18.48 -5.15
CA GLY A 48 -1.64 18.41 -5.97
C GLY A 48 -0.41 18.07 -5.13
N PRO A 49 0.79 18.03 -5.74
CA PRO A 49 2.02 17.53 -5.11
C PRO A 49 2.36 18.17 -3.75
N GLN A 50 2.00 19.44 -3.54
CA GLN A 50 2.22 20.15 -2.28
C GLN A 50 1.19 19.79 -1.19
N PHE A 51 -0.01 19.37 -1.58
CA PHE A 51 -1.12 19.03 -0.68
C PHE A 51 -1.70 17.67 -1.07
N LEU A 52 -0.82 16.67 -1.23
CA LEU A 52 -1.20 15.31 -1.66
C LEU A 52 -2.20 14.63 -0.71
N TRP A 53 -2.32 15.13 0.51
CA TRP A 53 -3.25 14.71 1.56
C TRP A 53 -4.68 15.22 1.34
N ARG A 54 -4.92 16.10 0.36
CA ARG A 54 -6.28 16.51 -0.04
C ARG A 54 -6.91 15.39 -0.87
N GLU A 55 -7.44 14.41 -0.15
CA GLU A 55 -7.91 13.10 -0.63
C GLU A 55 -9.43 12.93 -0.45
N THR A 56 -10.17 14.03 -0.62
CA THR A 56 -11.62 14.14 -0.42
C THR A 56 -12.45 13.83 -1.68
N GLY A 57 -11.84 13.94 -2.87
CA GLY A 57 -12.56 13.90 -4.14
C GLY A 57 -13.35 15.19 -4.41
N PRO A 58 -14.14 15.25 -5.50
CA PRO A 58 -14.82 16.46 -5.94
C PRO A 58 -16.10 16.71 -5.12
N ILE A 59 -16.00 17.47 -4.03
CA ILE A 59 -17.11 17.82 -3.14
C ILE A 59 -18.31 18.42 -3.90
N ASP A 60 -18.06 19.44 -4.74
CA ASP A 60 -19.13 20.15 -5.49
C ASP A 60 -19.87 19.21 -6.45
N PHE A 61 -19.17 18.24 -7.04
CA PHE A 61 -19.79 17.23 -7.91
C PHE A 61 -20.85 16.43 -7.14
N TYR A 62 -20.51 15.87 -5.98
CA TYR A 62 -21.47 15.08 -5.19
C TYR A 62 -22.67 15.91 -4.72
N VAL A 63 -22.44 17.18 -4.35
CA VAL A 63 -23.54 18.07 -3.99
C VAL A 63 -24.49 18.31 -5.16
N ARG A 64 -23.97 18.54 -6.38
CA ARG A 64 -24.80 18.65 -7.60
C ARG A 64 -25.53 17.37 -7.94
N GLN A 65 -24.98 16.21 -7.58
CA GLN A 65 -25.65 14.92 -7.74
C GLN A 65 -26.73 14.65 -6.68
N GLY A 66 -26.99 15.57 -5.74
CA GLY A 66 -28.01 15.42 -4.71
C GLY A 66 -27.55 14.55 -3.54
N TYR A 67 -26.29 14.70 -3.14
CA TYR A 67 -25.75 14.19 -1.87
C TYR A 67 -25.46 15.36 -0.92
N VAL A 68 -25.54 15.10 0.38
CA VAL A 68 -24.86 15.94 1.36
C VAL A 68 -23.46 15.36 1.58
N TYR A 69 -22.43 16.19 1.45
CA TYR A 69 -21.05 15.79 1.73
C TYR A 69 -20.66 16.27 3.12
N VAL A 70 -20.15 15.39 3.96
CA VAL A 70 -19.67 15.69 5.30
C VAL A 70 -18.17 15.40 5.37
N HIS A 71 -17.35 16.43 5.52
CA HIS A 71 -15.93 16.30 5.82
C HIS A 71 -15.73 16.47 7.33
N MET A 72 -15.40 15.37 8.01
CA MET A 72 -15.14 15.31 9.44
C MET A 72 -13.64 15.40 9.72
N ASP A 73 -13.27 16.27 10.66
CA ASP A 73 -11.96 16.22 11.31
C ASP A 73 -12.01 15.11 12.36
N VAL A 74 -11.14 14.11 12.29
CA VAL A 74 -11.10 13.06 13.33
C VAL A 74 -10.67 13.65 14.68
N ARG A 75 -10.99 12.95 15.77
CA ARG A 75 -10.57 13.34 17.12
C ARG A 75 -9.09 13.72 17.16
N GLY A 76 -8.77 14.79 17.90
CA GLY A 76 -7.37 15.21 17.98
C GLY A 76 -6.86 16.03 16.80
N SER A 77 -7.70 16.28 15.79
CA SER A 77 -7.31 17.01 14.58
C SER A 77 -8.27 18.16 14.28
N GLY A 78 -7.77 19.10 13.48
CA GLY A 78 -8.49 20.25 13.00
C GLY A 78 -9.24 20.98 14.10
N ARG A 79 -10.57 20.97 13.98
CA ARG A 79 -11.47 21.61 14.94
C ARG A 79 -12.08 20.64 15.96
N SER A 80 -11.79 19.36 15.87
CA SER A 80 -12.26 18.33 16.80
C SER A 80 -11.46 18.32 18.08
N GLY A 81 -12.12 18.27 19.24
CA GLY A 81 -11.54 18.11 20.58
C GLY A 81 -10.77 16.79 20.77
N GLY A 82 -10.30 16.57 22.00
CA GLY A 82 -9.52 15.38 22.37
C GLY A 82 -8.11 15.34 21.76
N GLU A 83 -7.49 14.17 21.86
CA GLU A 83 -6.11 13.89 21.43
C GLU A 83 -6.07 12.96 20.20
N PHE A 84 -5.06 13.14 19.36
CA PHE A 84 -4.89 12.33 18.15
C PHE A 84 -3.93 11.17 18.44
N GLU A 85 -4.45 9.94 18.38
CA GLU A 85 -3.71 8.72 18.79
C GLU A 85 -3.50 7.71 17.65
N PHE A 86 -3.63 8.16 16.40
CA PHE A 86 -3.55 7.36 15.17
C PHE A 86 -4.46 6.12 15.19
N LEU A 87 -5.64 6.21 14.54
CA LEU A 87 -6.61 5.11 14.49
C LEU A 87 -6.95 4.55 15.88
N GLY A 88 -6.96 5.41 16.90
CA GLY A 88 -7.23 5.00 18.29
C GLY A 88 -8.67 4.56 18.51
N PRO A 89 -8.97 3.82 19.58
CA PRO A 89 -10.32 3.28 19.84
C PRO A 89 -11.38 4.37 20.07
N ASN A 90 -10.99 5.57 20.49
CA ASN A 90 -11.92 6.70 20.62
C ASN A 90 -12.30 7.24 19.25
N GLU A 91 -11.32 7.49 18.37
CA GLU A 91 -11.56 7.90 16.98
C GLU A 91 -12.46 6.89 16.24
N GLN A 92 -12.18 5.59 16.38
CA GLN A 92 -13.00 4.53 15.78
C GLN A 92 -14.46 4.62 16.24
N ARG A 93 -14.69 4.85 17.54
CA ARG A 93 -16.03 5.01 18.11
C ARG A 93 -16.69 6.32 17.68
N ASP A 94 -15.96 7.40 17.50
CA ASP A 94 -16.52 8.66 17.02
C ASP A 94 -17.13 8.51 15.62
N LEU A 95 -16.57 7.66 14.75
CA LEU A 95 -17.15 7.35 13.44
C LEU A 95 -18.59 6.82 13.58
N TYR A 96 -18.85 5.94 14.54
CA TYR A 96 -20.20 5.44 14.82
C TYR A 96 -21.13 6.58 15.25
N ASP A 97 -20.70 7.41 16.20
CA ASP A 97 -21.54 8.47 16.77
C ASP A 97 -21.88 9.53 15.72
N VAL A 98 -20.89 9.92 14.92
CA VAL A 98 -21.07 10.91 13.85
C VAL A 98 -21.99 10.36 12.75
N ILE A 99 -21.85 9.09 12.35
CA ILE A 99 -22.76 8.47 11.36
C ILE A 99 -24.21 8.49 11.87
N GLN A 100 -24.44 8.12 13.14
CA GLN A 100 -25.77 8.14 13.75
C GLN A 100 -26.32 9.58 13.87
N TRP A 101 -25.48 10.55 14.23
CA TRP A 101 -25.86 11.95 14.27
C TRP A 101 -26.27 12.47 12.89
N ILE A 102 -25.49 12.16 11.84
CA ILE A 102 -25.79 12.53 10.44
C ILE A 102 -27.18 12.01 10.05
N ALA A 103 -27.50 10.76 10.40
CA ALA A 103 -28.76 10.12 10.03
C ALA A 103 -30.00 10.80 10.63
N GLN A 104 -29.84 11.44 11.79
CA GLN A 104 -30.92 12.10 12.53
C GLN A 104 -31.18 13.54 12.09
N GLN A 105 -30.33 14.10 11.23
CA GLN A 105 -30.47 15.50 10.84
C GLN A 105 -31.68 15.71 9.91
N PRO A 106 -32.35 16.89 9.96
CA PRO A 106 -33.57 17.14 9.18
C PRO A 106 -33.37 17.09 7.66
N TRP A 107 -32.15 17.32 7.19
CA TRP A 107 -31.75 17.23 5.78
C TRP A 107 -31.31 15.83 5.35
N SER A 108 -31.21 14.88 6.27
CA SER A 108 -30.68 13.54 5.99
C SER A 108 -31.80 12.59 5.62
N SER A 109 -31.59 11.75 4.61
CA SER A 109 -32.47 10.62 4.28
C SER A 109 -32.38 9.46 5.29
N GLY A 110 -31.42 9.53 6.23
CA GLY A 110 -31.12 8.45 7.17
C GLY A 110 -30.05 7.46 6.66
N LYS A 111 -29.58 7.59 5.42
CA LYS A 111 -28.53 6.74 4.84
C LYS A 111 -27.20 7.50 4.70
N VAL A 112 -26.12 6.87 5.17
CA VAL A 112 -24.75 7.41 5.10
C VAL A 112 -23.84 6.44 4.36
N GLY A 113 -23.03 6.94 3.44
CA GLY A 113 -21.96 6.17 2.78
C GLY A 113 -20.57 6.69 3.14
N GLY A 114 -19.57 5.82 3.17
CA GLY A 114 -18.16 6.20 3.30
C GLY A 114 -17.55 6.65 1.97
N LEU A 115 -16.66 7.63 2.01
CA LEU A 115 -15.91 8.13 0.84
C LEU A 115 -14.50 8.63 1.24
N GLY A 116 -13.57 8.54 0.29
CA GLY A 116 -12.26 9.20 0.32
C GLY A 116 -11.10 8.23 0.08
N GLN A 117 -9.92 8.80 -0.18
CA GLN A 117 -8.68 8.05 -0.43
C GLN A 117 -7.80 7.95 0.83
N SER A 118 -6.92 6.95 0.94
CA SER A 118 -5.87 6.88 1.97
C SER A 118 -6.44 6.86 3.39
N TYR A 119 -6.13 7.82 4.27
CA TYR A 119 -6.67 7.84 5.64
C TYR A 119 -8.20 7.87 5.65
N PHE A 120 -8.82 8.57 4.70
CA PHE A 120 -10.28 8.54 4.56
C PHE A 120 -10.81 7.13 4.30
N CYS A 121 -10.08 6.33 3.52
CA CYS A 121 -10.39 4.91 3.28
C CYS A 121 -10.04 4.03 4.49
N MET A 122 -8.96 4.33 5.22
CA MET A 122 -8.63 3.67 6.50
C MET A 122 -9.77 3.82 7.50
N SER A 123 -10.34 5.02 7.62
CA SER A 123 -11.53 5.30 8.44
C SER A 123 -12.73 4.46 7.99
N GLN A 124 -12.92 4.26 6.68
CA GLN A 124 -14.05 3.47 6.16
C GLN A 124 -14.03 2.00 6.61
N TRP A 125 -12.84 1.37 6.74
CA TRP A 125 -12.75 0.02 7.29
C TRP A 125 -13.30 -0.03 8.72
N TRP A 126 -12.97 0.97 9.54
CA TRP A 126 -13.51 1.11 10.89
C TRP A 126 -14.99 1.48 10.90
N MET A 127 -15.48 2.32 9.98
CA MET A 127 -16.92 2.58 9.84
C MET A 127 -17.69 1.27 9.65
N GLY A 128 -17.21 0.40 8.74
CA GLY A 128 -17.82 -0.90 8.47
C GLY A 128 -17.78 -1.85 9.67
N ILE A 129 -16.66 -1.90 10.39
CA ILE A 129 -16.47 -2.74 11.57
C ILE A 129 -17.32 -2.27 12.75
N MET A 130 -17.42 -0.96 12.96
CA MET A 130 -18.26 -0.38 14.01
C MET A 130 -19.76 -0.56 13.73
N ALA A 131 -20.13 -0.82 12.47
CA ALA A 131 -21.46 -1.17 12.01
C ALA A 131 -22.59 -0.26 12.55
N PRO A 132 -22.50 1.08 12.45
CA PRO A 132 -23.62 1.95 12.81
C PRO A 132 -24.84 1.67 11.93
N PRO A 133 -26.06 1.57 12.49
CA PRO A 133 -27.26 1.23 11.72
C PRO A 133 -27.53 2.10 10.48
N ALA A 134 -27.10 3.36 10.50
CA ALA A 134 -27.28 4.28 9.38
C ALA A 134 -26.23 4.15 8.24
N LEU A 135 -25.17 3.36 8.44
CA LEU A 135 -24.18 3.12 7.39
C LEU A 135 -24.76 2.17 6.34
N ALA A 136 -24.84 2.66 5.10
CA ALA A 136 -25.50 1.96 4.00
C ALA A 136 -24.52 1.40 2.96
N CYS A 137 -23.30 1.94 2.83
CA CYS A 137 -22.27 1.42 1.92
C CYS A 137 -20.89 2.06 2.13
N LEU A 138 -19.83 1.43 1.60
CA LEU A 138 -18.45 1.93 1.63
C LEU A 138 -17.85 1.98 0.22
N GLY A 139 -17.42 3.17 -0.22
CA GLY A 139 -16.61 3.36 -1.43
C GLY A 139 -15.15 3.46 -1.05
N ALA A 140 -14.56 2.34 -0.65
CA ALA A 140 -13.22 2.26 -0.07
C ALA A 140 -12.16 2.36 -1.17
N TYR A 141 -11.67 3.57 -1.42
CA TYR A 141 -10.67 3.85 -2.44
C TYR A 141 -9.27 3.92 -1.81
N ASP A 142 -8.39 2.98 -2.15
CA ASP A 142 -6.94 3.05 -1.94
C ASP A 142 -6.55 3.34 -0.48
N GLY A 143 -6.80 2.38 0.42
CA GLY A 143 -6.51 2.52 1.85
C GLY A 143 -6.16 1.20 2.53
N LEU A 144 -5.08 1.22 3.32
CA LEU A 144 -4.63 0.08 4.10
C LEU A 144 -5.58 -0.25 5.26
N ASN A 145 -5.52 -1.49 5.76
CA ASN A 145 -6.26 -1.92 6.96
C ASN A 145 -5.38 -2.61 8.02
N ASP A 146 -4.09 -2.75 7.76
CA ASP A 146 -3.09 -3.26 8.69
C ASP A 146 -1.87 -2.33 8.64
N PRO A 147 -1.83 -1.26 9.45
CA PRO A 147 -0.75 -0.28 9.40
C PRO A 147 0.61 -0.88 9.77
N TYR A 148 0.64 -1.93 10.60
CA TYR A 148 1.88 -2.64 10.95
C TYR A 148 2.50 -3.26 9.69
N ARG A 149 1.77 -4.16 9.02
CA ARG A 149 2.31 -4.91 7.88
C ARG A 149 2.44 -4.06 6.62
N ALA A 150 1.60 -3.05 6.46
CA ALA A 150 1.53 -2.27 5.23
C ALA A 150 2.61 -1.19 5.13
N SER A 151 3.02 -0.54 6.24
CA SER A 151 3.96 0.59 6.13
C SER A 151 4.80 0.88 7.37
N CYS A 152 4.30 0.65 8.59
CA CYS A 152 5.10 0.92 9.79
C CYS A 152 6.22 -0.12 9.99
N TYR A 153 5.94 -1.38 9.66
CA TYR A 153 6.85 -2.53 9.82
C TYR A 153 6.71 -3.51 8.64
N GLN A 154 7.02 -3.08 7.42
CA GLN A 154 6.92 -3.97 6.24
C GLN A 154 7.84 -5.17 6.41
N GLY A 155 7.27 -6.37 6.48
CA GLY A 155 8.03 -7.58 6.79
C GLY A 155 8.73 -7.59 8.16
N GLY A 156 8.35 -6.71 9.09
CA GLY A 156 9.05 -6.49 10.37
C GLY A 156 10.18 -5.44 10.31
N ILE A 157 10.41 -4.79 9.17
CA ILE A 157 11.41 -3.73 9.00
C ILE A 157 10.77 -2.37 9.28
N PRO A 158 11.30 -1.52 10.19
CA PRO A 158 10.70 -0.24 10.54
C PRO A 158 10.73 0.74 9.36
N GLY A 159 9.55 1.12 8.87
CA GLY A 159 9.36 2.07 7.78
C GLY A 159 9.40 3.53 8.26
N GLN A 160 9.88 4.43 7.41
CA GLN A 160 10.06 5.85 7.74
C GLN A 160 8.83 6.70 7.35
N PHE A 161 8.03 6.25 6.38
CA PHE A 161 6.97 7.08 5.81
C PHE A 161 5.88 7.46 6.82
N PHE A 162 5.19 6.47 7.42
CA PHE A 162 4.08 6.74 8.34
C PHE A 162 4.52 7.43 9.63
N PRO A 163 5.40 6.83 10.45
CA PRO A 163 5.78 7.41 11.74
C PRO A 163 6.61 8.71 11.61
N GLY A 164 7.42 8.82 10.55
CA GLY A 164 8.28 9.99 10.32
C GLY A 164 7.60 11.05 9.45
N TYR A 165 7.52 10.82 8.14
CA TYR A 165 7.12 11.86 7.19
C TYR A 165 5.63 12.23 7.29
N TRP A 166 4.73 11.26 7.13
CA TRP A 166 3.28 11.49 7.14
C TRP A 166 2.78 12.10 8.45
N TRP A 167 3.21 11.55 9.59
CA TRP A 167 2.81 12.07 10.91
C TRP A 167 3.19 13.53 11.10
N ASN A 168 4.44 13.89 10.74
CA ASN A 168 4.89 15.27 10.90
C ASN A 168 4.24 16.22 9.89
N GLN A 169 3.90 15.77 8.68
CA GLN A 169 3.08 16.55 7.77
C GLN A 169 1.67 16.78 8.34
N ASN A 170 1.08 15.77 8.98
CA ASN A 170 -0.19 15.93 9.70
C ASN A 170 -0.11 16.96 10.84
N ARG A 171 0.95 16.91 11.65
CA ARG A 171 1.23 17.91 12.70
C ARG A 171 1.34 19.32 12.12
N ILE A 172 2.04 19.48 11.00
CA ILE A 172 2.25 20.77 10.34
C ILE A 172 0.91 21.38 9.88
N ILE A 173 0.08 20.62 9.14
CA ILE A 173 -1.20 21.16 8.64
C ILE A 173 -2.19 21.45 9.78
N ASN A 174 -2.06 20.76 10.92
CA ASN A 174 -2.86 21.03 12.11
C ASN A 174 -2.38 22.28 12.87
N ARG A 175 -1.06 22.49 12.93
CA ARG A 175 -0.44 23.65 13.57
C ARG A 175 -0.59 24.92 12.75
N PHE A 176 -0.61 24.80 11.43
CA PHE A 176 -0.65 25.93 10.49
C PHE A 176 -1.77 25.76 9.46
N PRO A 177 -3.04 25.91 9.88
CA PRO A 177 -4.19 25.73 8.97
C PRO A 177 -4.23 26.81 7.88
N ALA A 178 -4.73 26.45 6.70
CA ALA A 178 -4.75 27.33 5.51
C ALA A 178 -5.47 28.67 5.73
N ASN A 179 -6.55 28.67 6.52
CA ASN A 179 -7.32 29.87 6.86
C ASN A 179 -6.87 30.54 8.17
N GLY A 180 -5.75 30.10 8.76
CA GLY A 180 -5.20 30.60 10.02
C GLY A 180 -6.04 30.32 11.27
N SER A 181 -7.18 29.64 11.14
CA SER A 181 -8.15 29.51 12.22
C SER A 181 -7.90 28.27 13.09
N ARG A 182 -7.92 28.46 14.42
CA ARG A 182 -7.81 27.36 15.41
C ARG A 182 -6.61 26.45 15.16
N PRO A 183 -5.37 26.96 15.19
CA PRO A 183 -4.17 26.12 15.12
C PRO A 183 -4.15 25.11 16.28
N ARG A 184 -3.61 23.92 16.03
CA ARG A 184 -3.54 22.83 17.01
C ARG A 184 -2.16 22.22 17.04
N VAL A 185 -1.66 21.97 18.24
CA VAL A 185 -0.49 21.11 18.46
C VAL A 185 -0.99 19.70 18.75
N GLN A 186 -0.38 18.71 18.12
CA GLN A 186 -0.62 17.29 18.38
C GLN A 186 0.61 16.73 19.10
N GLU A 187 0.49 16.59 20.43
CA GLU A 187 1.60 16.22 21.32
C GLU A 187 2.07 14.78 21.11
N THR A 188 1.16 13.86 20.78
CA THR A 188 1.45 12.44 20.58
C THR A 188 2.56 12.22 19.55
N ASP A 189 3.62 11.53 19.97
CA ASP A 189 4.75 11.16 19.12
C ASP A 189 4.55 9.76 18.55
N LEU A 190 4.05 9.68 17.32
CA LEU A 190 3.83 8.39 16.67
C LEU A 190 5.14 7.64 16.40
N ASP A 191 6.25 8.32 16.11
CA ASP A 191 7.52 7.63 15.85
C ASP A 191 8.03 6.94 17.13
N MET A 192 7.93 7.61 18.27
CA MET A 192 8.23 6.98 19.56
C MET A 192 7.28 5.82 19.91
N LEU A 193 5.96 5.98 19.66
CA LEU A 193 5.00 4.89 19.91
C LEU A 193 5.30 3.68 19.02
N VAL A 194 5.46 3.89 17.71
CA VAL A 194 5.77 2.83 16.75
C VAL A 194 7.06 2.11 17.12
N THR A 195 8.14 2.86 17.41
CA THR A 195 9.43 2.26 17.78
C THR A 195 9.43 1.53 19.12
N SER A 196 8.51 1.89 20.04
CA SER A 196 8.29 1.17 21.30
C SER A 196 7.50 -0.13 21.13
N HIS A 197 6.88 -0.34 19.96
CA HIS A 197 6.08 -1.51 19.62
C HIS A 197 6.61 -2.21 18.33
N PRO A 198 7.84 -2.78 18.35
CA PRO A 198 8.45 -3.36 17.14
C PRO A 198 7.84 -4.69 16.70
N ALA A 199 7.08 -5.36 17.57
CA ALA A 199 6.36 -6.59 17.28
C ALA A 199 4.86 -6.32 17.12
N TYR A 200 4.14 -7.21 16.46
CA TYR A 200 2.68 -7.12 16.30
C TYR A 200 1.96 -7.51 17.61
N ASP A 201 1.77 -6.53 18.49
CA ASP A 201 1.15 -6.66 19.81
C ASP A 201 -0.23 -5.96 19.90
N ASP A 202 -0.76 -5.77 21.11
CA ASP A 202 -2.08 -5.18 21.33
C ASP A 202 -2.20 -3.72 20.86
N PHE A 203 -1.08 -2.98 20.85
CA PHE A 203 -1.05 -1.63 20.30
C PHE A 203 -1.43 -1.64 18.82
N TRP A 204 -0.88 -2.61 18.07
CA TRP A 204 -1.17 -2.79 16.65
C TRP A 204 -2.51 -3.44 16.38
N ARG A 205 -2.91 -4.47 17.14
CA ARG A 205 -4.23 -5.11 17.00
C ARG A 205 -5.37 -4.09 17.12
N THR A 206 -5.26 -3.17 18.07
CA THR A 206 -6.24 -2.09 18.26
C THR A 206 -6.37 -1.20 17.02
N ARG A 207 -5.29 -1.03 16.25
CA ARG A 207 -5.19 -0.13 15.09
C ARG A 207 -5.28 -0.86 13.74
N SER A 208 -5.49 -2.17 13.77
CA SER A 208 -5.53 -3.03 12.60
C SER A 208 -6.95 -3.54 12.36
N ALA A 209 -7.61 -3.01 11.34
CA ALA A 209 -8.91 -3.49 10.90
C ALA A 209 -8.84 -4.90 10.27
N SER A 210 -7.66 -5.35 9.83
CA SER A 210 -7.45 -6.59 9.06
C SER A 210 -8.00 -7.88 9.70
N GLU A 211 -7.99 -7.98 11.04
CA GLU A 211 -8.52 -9.12 11.78
C GLU A 211 -10.06 -9.14 11.80
N ARG A 212 -10.69 -7.98 11.61
CA ARG A 212 -12.12 -7.74 11.79
C ARG A 212 -12.86 -7.38 10.50
N LEU A 213 -12.19 -7.39 9.35
CA LEU A 213 -12.81 -7.10 8.04
C LEU A 213 -14.05 -7.97 7.74
N HIS A 214 -14.11 -9.17 8.31
CA HIS A 214 -15.24 -10.08 8.19
C HIS A 214 -16.52 -9.62 8.91
N GLU A 215 -16.43 -8.58 9.75
CA GLU A 215 -17.57 -7.92 10.39
C GLU A 215 -18.27 -6.91 9.45
N ILE A 216 -17.63 -6.53 8.33
CA ILE A 216 -18.21 -5.60 7.35
C ILE A 216 -19.28 -6.33 6.53
N THR A 217 -20.55 -6.02 6.82
CA THR A 217 -21.73 -6.59 6.14
C THR A 217 -22.42 -5.63 5.18
N VAL A 218 -22.14 -4.33 5.27
CA VAL A 218 -22.65 -3.33 4.32
C VAL A 218 -22.02 -3.52 2.93
N PRO A 219 -22.70 -3.10 1.86
CA PRO A 219 -22.13 -3.06 0.52
C PRO A 219 -20.77 -2.36 0.48
N LEU A 220 -19.79 -3.00 -0.17
CA LEU A 220 -18.41 -2.53 -0.27
C LEU A 220 -17.98 -2.46 -1.74
N TYR A 221 -17.59 -1.30 -2.21
CA TYR A 221 -16.79 -1.19 -3.43
C TYR A 221 -15.34 -0.89 -3.06
N SER A 222 -14.48 -1.91 -3.14
CA SER A 222 -13.06 -1.77 -2.86
C SER A 222 -12.31 -1.42 -4.13
N VAL A 223 -11.62 -0.28 -4.15
CA VAL A 223 -10.87 0.18 -5.32
C VAL A 223 -9.41 0.37 -4.92
N GLY A 224 -8.50 -0.47 -5.39
CA GLY A 224 -7.07 -0.42 -5.05
C GLY A 224 -6.19 0.04 -6.22
N ILE A 225 -4.95 0.46 -5.93
CA ILE A 225 -4.04 1.06 -6.92
C ILE A 225 -2.70 0.30 -6.98
N TRP A 226 -2.31 -0.17 -8.17
CA TRP A 226 -1.04 -0.90 -8.34
C TRP A 226 0.21 -0.07 -8.11
N GLY A 227 0.15 1.25 -8.32
CA GLY A 227 1.28 2.17 -8.14
C GLY A 227 1.62 2.52 -6.69
N LYS A 228 0.87 2.00 -5.71
CA LYS A 228 1.11 2.24 -4.27
C LYS A 228 1.35 0.91 -3.54
N VAL A 229 2.25 0.08 -4.08
CA VAL A 229 2.61 -1.22 -3.50
C VAL A 229 3.15 -1.07 -2.07
N ASP A 230 3.89 0.01 -1.79
CA ASP A 230 4.47 0.27 -0.48
C ASP A 230 3.46 0.79 0.57
N LEU A 231 2.15 0.80 0.26
CA LEU A 231 1.16 1.43 1.13
C LEU A 231 -0.19 0.72 1.20
N HIS A 232 -1.02 0.82 0.17
CA HIS A 232 -2.46 0.52 0.29
C HIS A 232 -2.90 -0.73 -0.45
N THR A 233 -2.10 -1.19 -1.44
CA THR A 233 -2.48 -2.23 -2.41
C THR A 233 -3.09 -3.47 -1.74
N ARG A 234 -2.40 -4.07 -0.77
CA ARG A 234 -2.91 -5.24 -0.02
C ARG A 234 -4.18 -4.96 0.76
N GLY A 235 -4.34 -3.75 1.30
CA GLY A 235 -5.51 -3.37 2.08
C GLY A 235 -6.82 -3.54 1.30
N ASN A 236 -6.90 -2.99 0.09
CA ASN A 236 -8.10 -3.10 -0.72
C ASN A 236 -8.41 -4.53 -1.17
N ILE A 237 -7.38 -5.31 -1.48
CA ILE A 237 -7.53 -6.74 -1.85
C ILE A 237 -8.07 -7.52 -0.65
N GLU A 238 -7.48 -7.36 0.54
CA GLU A 238 -7.93 -8.07 1.75
C GLU A 238 -9.31 -7.60 2.22
N GLY A 239 -9.61 -6.31 2.10
CA GLY A 239 -10.95 -5.75 2.35
C GLY A 239 -12.01 -6.43 1.50
N PHE A 240 -11.75 -6.58 0.20
CA PHE A 240 -12.63 -7.32 -0.71
C PHE A 240 -12.70 -8.82 -0.36
N ARG A 241 -11.58 -9.48 -0.08
CA ARG A 241 -11.58 -10.92 0.20
C ARG A 241 -12.34 -11.27 1.47
N ARG A 242 -12.23 -10.44 2.51
CA ARG A 242 -12.71 -10.76 3.86
C ARG A 242 -14.08 -10.18 4.23
N ALA A 243 -14.50 -9.06 3.63
CA ALA A 243 -15.83 -8.49 3.90
C ALA A 243 -16.94 -9.48 3.51
N LYS A 244 -18.04 -9.50 4.28
CA LYS A 244 -19.16 -10.43 4.06
C LYS A 244 -20.31 -9.83 3.26
N GLY A 245 -20.42 -8.50 3.22
CA GLY A 245 -21.45 -7.80 2.44
C GLY A 245 -21.31 -7.99 0.92
N PRO A 246 -22.31 -7.53 0.14
CA PRO A 246 -22.19 -7.40 -1.30
C PRO A 246 -20.94 -6.59 -1.65
N ARG A 247 -20.07 -7.13 -2.48
CA ARG A 247 -18.76 -6.51 -2.71
C ARG A 247 -18.24 -6.70 -4.11
N LYS A 248 -17.47 -5.72 -4.58
CA LYS A 248 -16.72 -5.77 -5.84
C LYS A 248 -15.31 -5.20 -5.63
N LEU A 249 -14.36 -5.67 -6.42
CA LEU A 249 -12.97 -5.18 -6.43
C LEU A 249 -12.68 -4.51 -7.76
N GLN A 250 -12.08 -3.31 -7.73
CA GLN A 250 -11.44 -2.72 -8.91
C GLN A 250 -9.99 -2.37 -8.60
N MET A 251 -9.04 -3.00 -9.28
CA MET A 251 -7.63 -2.62 -9.20
C MET A 251 -7.24 -1.75 -10.39
N ARG A 252 -6.79 -0.51 -10.13
CA ARG A 252 -6.51 0.49 -11.17
C ARG A 252 -5.01 0.64 -11.48
N GLY A 253 -4.75 1.17 -12.67
CA GLY A 253 -3.44 1.27 -13.29
C GLY A 253 -2.54 2.49 -13.01
N PRO A 254 -2.87 3.51 -12.19
CA PRO A 254 -1.94 4.61 -11.94
C PRO A 254 -0.56 4.11 -11.50
N PRO A 255 0.54 4.60 -12.11
CA PRO A 255 1.87 4.04 -11.91
C PRO A 255 2.52 4.44 -10.58
N ASN A 256 2.04 5.48 -9.90
CA ASN A 256 2.60 6.00 -8.66
C ASN A 256 1.55 6.79 -7.86
N ALA A 257 1.93 7.25 -6.66
CA ALA A 257 1.04 7.96 -5.75
C ALA A 257 0.50 9.29 -6.29
N TRP A 258 1.29 10.03 -7.09
CA TRP A 258 0.85 11.30 -7.69
C TRP A 258 -0.21 11.10 -8.76
N ALA A 259 0.01 10.15 -9.67
CA ALA A 259 -0.97 9.80 -10.69
C ALA A 259 -2.27 9.27 -10.06
N ALA A 260 -2.15 8.47 -8.98
CA ALA A 260 -3.30 7.98 -8.24
C ALA A 260 -4.10 9.11 -7.59
N ASN A 261 -3.44 10.07 -6.96
CA ASN A 261 -4.09 11.24 -6.37
C ASN A 261 -4.75 12.14 -7.44
N ALA A 262 -4.08 12.36 -8.58
CA ALA A 262 -4.66 13.13 -9.68
C ALA A 262 -5.91 12.44 -10.25
N GLU A 263 -5.87 11.11 -10.44
CA GLU A 263 -7.02 10.33 -10.88
C GLU A 263 -8.17 10.40 -9.87
N PHE A 264 -7.88 10.23 -8.57
CA PHE A 264 -8.90 10.33 -7.52
C PHE A 264 -9.56 11.70 -7.48
N ASN A 265 -8.83 12.78 -7.71
CA ASN A 265 -9.43 14.12 -7.71
C ASN A 265 -10.24 14.45 -8.97
N SER A 266 -10.27 13.57 -9.97
CA SER A 266 -11.02 13.80 -11.21
C SER A 266 -12.52 13.53 -11.05
N VAL A 267 -13.35 14.40 -11.63
CA VAL A 267 -14.80 14.16 -11.70
C VAL A 267 -15.11 12.88 -12.48
N GLU A 268 -14.37 12.62 -13.56
CA GLU A 268 -14.55 11.44 -14.42
C GLU A 268 -14.47 10.12 -13.63
N LEU A 269 -13.48 9.96 -12.75
CA LEU A 269 -13.39 8.76 -11.90
C LEU A 269 -14.63 8.64 -11.01
N HIS A 270 -15.00 9.72 -10.32
CA HIS A 270 -16.12 9.70 -9.40
C HIS A 270 -17.45 9.45 -10.11
N GLU A 271 -17.65 10.02 -11.30
CA GLU A 271 -18.84 9.84 -12.11
C GLU A 271 -18.97 8.43 -12.68
N THR A 272 -17.88 7.86 -13.18
CA THR A 272 -17.91 6.56 -13.87
C THR A 272 -17.78 5.37 -12.91
N VAL A 273 -17.04 5.53 -11.80
CA VAL A 273 -16.72 4.43 -10.87
C VAL A 273 -17.56 4.49 -9.61
N LEU A 274 -17.51 5.59 -8.86
CA LEU A 274 -18.06 5.63 -7.50
C LEU A 274 -19.53 6.06 -7.45
N LEU A 275 -19.97 6.99 -8.29
CA LEU A 275 -21.33 7.50 -8.30
C LEU A 275 -22.37 6.40 -8.58
N PRO A 276 -22.20 5.48 -9.55
CA PRO A 276 -23.15 4.40 -9.78
C PRO A 276 -23.33 3.52 -8.54
N PHE A 277 -22.25 3.23 -7.83
CA PHE A 277 -22.29 2.48 -6.56
C PHE A 277 -23.10 3.23 -5.49
N TYR A 278 -22.83 4.53 -5.30
CA TYR A 278 -23.57 5.33 -4.33
C TYR A 278 -25.05 5.48 -4.69
N ASP A 279 -25.37 5.74 -5.96
CA ASP A 279 -26.76 5.87 -6.42
C ASP A 279 -27.55 4.57 -6.19
N ARG A 280 -26.89 3.41 -6.35
CA ARG A 280 -27.49 2.09 -6.09
C ARG A 280 -27.89 1.90 -4.62
N PHE A 281 -26.99 2.20 -3.69
CA PHE A 281 -27.19 1.84 -2.27
C PHE A 281 -27.80 2.97 -1.43
N LEU A 282 -27.44 4.22 -1.74
CA LEU A 282 -27.91 5.39 -1.02
C LEU A 282 -29.23 5.95 -1.55
N LYS A 283 -29.47 5.83 -2.87
CA LYS A 283 -30.72 6.33 -3.50
C LYS A 283 -31.64 5.23 -4.00
N ALA A 284 -31.23 3.96 -3.93
CA ALA A 284 -31.99 2.82 -4.44
C ALA A 284 -32.36 2.97 -5.93
N LYS A 285 -31.49 3.60 -6.73
CA LYS A 285 -31.65 3.69 -8.17
C LYS A 285 -31.10 2.44 -8.84
N ASP A 286 -31.70 2.06 -9.96
CA ASP A 286 -31.05 1.15 -10.91
C ASP A 286 -29.73 1.77 -11.38
N SER A 287 -28.69 0.97 -11.46
CA SER A 287 -27.34 1.47 -11.63
C SER A 287 -26.48 0.52 -12.45
N GLU A 288 -25.59 1.09 -13.27
CA GLU A 288 -24.56 0.34 -13.99
C GLU A 288 -23.62 -0.43 -13.05
N TRP A 289 -23.58 -0.08 -11.75
CA TRP A 289 -22.83 -0.87 -10.77
C TRP A 289 -23.28 -2.33 -10.74
N ASP A 290 -24.58 -2.63 -10.84
CA ASP A 290 -25.08 -4.00 -10.77
C ASP A 290 -24.51 -4.88 -11.89
N LYS A 291 -24.28 -4.29 -13.07
CA LYS A 291 -23.75 -4.95 -14.27
C LYS A 291 -22.22 -5.13 -14.26
N ARG A 292 -21.50 -4.43 -13.38
CA ARG A 292 -20.03 -4.58 -13.28
C ARG A 292 -19.65 -6.00 -12.83
N PRO A 293 -18.54 -6.56 -13.30
CA PRO A 293 -18.06 -7.87 -12.84
C PRO A 293 -17.60 -7.80 -11.38
N LEU A 294 -17.42 -8.97 -10.77
CA LEU A 294 -17.02 -9.07 -9.36
C LEU A 294 -15.61 -8.52 -9.12
N VAL A 295 -14.69 -8.78 -10.05
CA VAL A 295 -13.34 -8.23 -10.06
C VAL A 295 -13.05 -7.57 -11.40
N GLU A 296 -12.60 -6.33 -11.36
CA GLU A 296 -11.99 -5.60 -12.48
C GLU A 296 -10.52 -5.33 -12.11
N TYR A 297 -9.58 -5.57 -13.02
CA TYR A 297 -8.17 -5.29 -12.74
C TYR A 297 -7.44 -4.82 -13.99
N PHE A 298 -6.69 -3.73 -13.85
CA PHE A 298 -5.88 -3.20 -14.92
C PHE A 298 -4.55 -3.95 -15.01
N VAL A 299 -4.20 -4.47 -16.18
CA VAL A 299 -2.89 -5.08 -16.42
C VAL A 299 -1.95 -4.01 -16.93
N ARG A 300 -1.07 -3.52 -16.04
CA ARG A 300 -0.01 -2.56 -16.41
C ARG A 300 0.96 -3.22 -17.40
N GLY A 301 1.61 -2.44 -18.25
CA GLY A 301 2.45 -2.96 -19.34
C GLY A 301 1.63 -3.37 -20.58
N ALA A 302 0.51 -4.09 -20.41
CA ALA A 302 -0.46 -4.34 -21.49
C ALA A 302 -1.36 -3.11 -21.76
N ASN A 303 -1.60 -2.29 -20.72
CA ASN A 303 -2.55 -1.18 -20.72
C ASN A 303 -3.98 -1.61 -21.07
N VAL A 304 -4.42 -2.74 -20.50
CA VAL A 304 -5.76 -3.31 -20.72
C VAL A 304 -6.48 -3.50 -19.39
N LEU A 305 -7.80 -3.25 -19.39
CA LEU A 305 -8.67 -3.66 -18.30
C LEU A 305 -9.10 -5.11 -18.51
N ARG A 306 -8.98 -5.94 -17.47
CA ARG A 306 -9.48 -7.30 -17.42
C ARG A 306 -10.54 -7.47 -16.35
N THR A 307 -11.26 -8.59 -16.42
CA THR A 307 -12.33 -8.93 -15.49
C THR A 307 -12.16 -10.38 -15.03
N ALA A 308 -12.62 -10.68 -13.83
CA ALA A 308 -12.60 -12.02 -13.25
C ALA A 308 -13.72 -12.21 -12.22
N ASP A 309 -14.04 -13.47 -11.93
CA ASP A 309 -14.99 -13.84 -10.87
C ASP A 309 -14.31 -13.97 -9.49
N THR A 310 -12.98 -14.03 -9.45
CA THR A 310 -12.20 -14.14 -8.22
C THR A 310 -10.95 -13.27 -8.29
N TRP A 311 -10.40 -12.93 -7.12
CA TRP A 311 -9.03 -12.45 -7.01
C TRP A 311 -8.23 -13.37 -6.07
N PRO A 312 -7.18 -14.07 -6.56
CA PRO A 312 -6.61 -13.95 -7.91
C PRO A 312 -7.54 -14.48 -9.01
N PRO A 313 -7.35 -14.09 -10.29
CA PRO A 313 -8.16 -14.60 -11.39
C PRO A 313 -8.07 -16.13 -11.51
N ALA A 314 -9.14 -16.77 -11.97
CA ALA A 314 -9.10 -18.20 -12.30
C ALA A 314 -8.12 -18.45 -13.46
N GLY A 315 -7.49 -19.64 -13.47
CA GLY A 315 -6.53 -20.02 -14.52
C GLY A 315 -5.10 -19.55 -14.30
N VAL A 316 -4.81 -18.82 -13.21
CA VAL A 316 -3.43 -18.50 -12.81
C VAL A 316 -2.61 -19.78 -12.66
N GLN A 317 -1.47 -19.83 -13.34
CA GLN A 317 -0.46 -20.87 -13.18
C GLN A 317 0.75 -20.33 -12.43
N TYR A 318 1.06 -20.92 -11.29
CA TYR A 318 2.25 -20.54 -10.53
C TYR A 318 3.50 -21.18 -11.15
N LYS A 319 4.36 -20.35 -11.72
CA LYS A 319 5.59 -20.79 -12.39
C LYS A 319 6.81 -20.34 -11.62
N THR A 320 7.81 -21.22 -11.55
CA THR A 320 9.01 -21.04 -10.74
C THR A 320 10.21 -20.69 -11.60
N TRP A 321 10.96 -19.67 -11.18
CA TRP A 321 12.27 -19.32 -11.69
C TRP A 321 13.28 -19.40 -10.56
N TYR A 322 14.18 -20.37 -10.63
CA TYR A 322 15.25 -20.56 -9.67
C TYR A 322 16.35 -19.52 -9.89
N LEU A 323 16.89 -19.01 -8.78
CA LEU A 323 18.08 -18.17 -8.79
C LEU A 323 19.30 -19.04 -9.14
N GLY A 324 20.30 -18.43 -9.78
CA GLY A 324 21.53 -19.14 -10.16
C GLY A 324 22.78 -18.24 -10.17
N SER A 325 23.94 -18.90 -10.13
CA SER A 325 25.27 -18.29 -10.13
C SER A 325 25.79 -17.86 -11.51
N GLN A 326 25.19 -18.40 -12.58
CA GLN A 326 25.61 -18.09 -13.94
C GLN A 326 25.34 -16.61 -14.23
N LYS A 327 26.30 -15.94 -14.86
CA LYS A 327 26.12 -14.53 -15.20
C LYS A 327 25.00 -14.36 -16.21
N SER A 328 24.05 -13.47 -15.94
CA SER A 328 23.02 -13.11 -16.92
C SER A 328 23.62 -12.38 -18.12
N GLY A 329 24.77 -11.71 -17.90
CA GLY A 329 25.45 -10.88 -18.88
C GLY A 329 24.63 -9.64 -19.25
N SER A 330 23.59 -9.31 -18.48
CA SER A 330 22.60 -8.30 -18.83
C SER A 330 22.72 -7.00 -18.02
N VAL A 331 23.31 -7.05 -16.82
CA VAL A 331 23.46 -5.92 -15.89
C VAL A 331 24.82 -5.97 -15.19
N THR A 332 25.38 -4.81 -14.85
CA THR A 332 26.52 -4.69 -13.92
C THR A 332 25.98 -4.51 -12.51
N SER A 333 26.12 -5.52 -11.67
CA SER A 333 25.73 -5.51 -10.26
C SER A 333 26.78 -6.23 -9.41
N LEU A 334 26.53 -6.48 -8.12
CA LEU A 334 27.48 -7.19 -7.28
C LEU A 334 27.73 -8.64 -7.74
N ASN A 335 26.74 -9.30 -8.37
CA ASN A 335 26.83 -10.69 -8.80
C ASN A 335 26.41 -10.96 -10.26
N ASP A 336 25.51 -10.15 -10.84
CA ASP A 336 24.88 -10.39 -12.16
C ASP A 336 24.30 -11.80 -12.30
N GLY A 337 23.61 -12.29 -11.25
CA GLY A 337 23.06 -13.65 -11.23
C GLY A 337 21.99 -13.88 -12.29
N SER A 338 21.77 -15.14 -12.66
CA SER A 338 20.71 -15.55 -13.58
C SER A 338 19.47 -16.05 -12.84
N MET A 339 18.36 -16.12 -13.56
CA MET A 339 17.13 -16.74 -13.08
C MET A 339 16.51 -17.60 -14.20
N ALA A 340 16.18 -18.87 -13.93
CA ALA A 340 15.71 -19.81 -14.95
C ALA A 340 14.72 -20.84 -14.40
N PRO A 341 13.85 -21.46 -15.22
CA PRO A 341 12.91 -22.49 -14.76
C PRO A 341 13.56 -23.78 -14.28
N ALA A 342 14.77 -24.08 -14.75
CA ALA A 342 15.51 -25.27 -14.33
C ALA A 342 16.13 -25.07 -12.94
N GLN A 343 15.97 -26.04 -12.06
CA GLN A 343 16.58 -26.02 -10.73
C GLN A 343 18.11 -26.11 -10.82
N PRO A 344 18.86 -25.39 -9.97
CA PRO A 344 20.32 -25.51 -9.89
C PRO A 344 20.73 -26.93 -9.47
N SER A 345 21.80 -27.45 -10.07
CA SER A 345 22.36 -28.78 -9.80
C SER A 345 23.62 -28.77 -8.92
N GLY A 346 24.23 -27.60 -8.69
CA GLY A 346 25.48 -27.47 -7.93
C GLY A 346 25.27 -27.06 -6.47
N THR A 347 26.32 -26.51 -5.86
CA THR A 347 26.38 -26.07 -4.45
C THR A 347 26.61 -24.56 -4.32
N GLU A 348 26.20 -23.78 -5.32
CA GLU A 348 26.54 -22.38 -5.44
C GLU A 348 25.79 -21.48 -4.45
N SER A 349 26.43 -20.35 -4.15
CA SER A 349 25.89 -19.28 -3.33
C SER A 349 26.51 -17.94 -3.74
N THR A 350 25.95 -16.85 -3.24
CA THR A 350 26.46 -15.49 -3.45
C THR A 350 26.43 -14.74 -2.14
N SER A 351 27.55 -14.14 -1.75
CA SER A 351 27.67 -13.33 -0.55
C SER A 351 27.88 -11.86 -0.86
N TYR A 352 27.39 -10.98 0.00
CA TYR A 352 27.71 -9.56 -0.03
C TYR A 352 27.85 -9.00 1.39
N ALA A 353 28.83 -8.13 1.57
CA ALA A 353 29.05 -7.41 2.81
C ALA A 353 28.27 -6.09 2.80
N TYR A 354 27.81 -5.67 3.98
CA TYR A 354 27.14 -4.40 4.20
C TYR A 354 27.65 -3.72 5.48
N PRO A 355 27.65 -2.38 5.53
CA PRO A 355 27.32 -1.48 4.42
C PRO A 355 28.34 -1.58 3.27
N ASN A 356 27.87 -1.50 2.02
CA ASN A 356 28.79 -1.45 0.88
C ASN A 356 29.45 -0.06 0.84
N PRO A 357 30.78 0.05 0.73
CA PRO A 357 31.46 1.35 0.73
C PRO A 357 31.13 2.23 -0.49
N GLY A 358 30.54 1.66 -1.54
CA GLY A 358 30.08 2.39 -2.73
C GLY A 358 28.65 2.91 -2.64
N TRP A 359 27.95 2.71 -1.52
CA TRP A 359 26.63 3.29 -1.26
C TRP A 359 26.73 4.77 -0.94
N VAL A 360 25.87 5.59 -1.55
CA VAL A 360 25.92 7.06 -1.45
C VAL A 360 24.59 7.69 -1.05
N SER A 361 23.47 7.04 -1.36
CA SER A 361 22.14 7.46 -0.93
C SER A 361 21.30 6.21 -0.72
N GLY A 362 21.15 5.80 0.54
CA GLY A 362 20.71 4.44 0.84
C GLY A 362 21.63 3.42 0.16
N VAL A 363 21.05 2.36 -0.42
CA VAL A 363 21.82 1.29 -1.10
C VAL A 363 22.24 1.62 -2.54
N VAL A 364 21.96 2.83 -3.02
CA VAL A 364 22.26 3.27 -4.39
C VAL A 364 23.68 3.80 -4.46
N GLY A 365 24.42 3.41 -5.51
CA GLY A 365 25.76 3.90 -5.83
C GLY A 365 25.77 4.83 -7.05
N PHE A 366 26.94 5.30 -7.46
CA PHE A 366 27.12 5.98 -8.74
C PHE A 366 27.46 5.02 -9.88
N GLY A 367 26.99 5.35 -11.08
CA GLY A 367 27.32 4.70 -12.34
C GLY A 367 28.72 5.09 -12.87
N PRO A 368 29.09 4.60 -14.06
CA PRO A 368 30.45 4.73 -14.60
C PRO A 368 30.88 6.19 -14.85
N SER A 369 29.94 7.09 -15.09
CA SER A 369 30.20 8.52 -15.29
C SER A 369 30.50 9.29 -14.00
N GLY A 370 30.42 8.64 -12.83
CA GLY A 370 30.59 9.28 -11.52
C GLY A 370 29.39 10.15 -11.10
N PRO A 371 29.50 10.88 -9.98
CA PRO A 371 28.45 11.77 -9.51
C PRO A 371 28.04 12.82 -10.55
N PRO A 372 26.74 13.17 -10.67
CA PRO A 372 25.60 12.70 -9.87
C PRO A 372 24.86 11.49 -10.49
N ASN A 373 25.50 10.72 -11.40
CA ASN A 373 24.84 9.64 -12.13
C ASN A 373 24.53 8.45 -11.20
N PHE A 374 23.38 8.45 -10.54
CA PHE A 374 22.96 7.34 -9.68
C PHE A 374 22.68 6.07 -10.49
N ASP A 375 23.16 4.94 -10.00
CA ASP A 375 22.95 3.62 -10.57
C ASP A 375 22.42 2.67 -9.50
N PRO A 376 21.09 2.43 -9.47
CA PRO A 376 20.47 1.65 -8.41
C PRO A 376 20.89 0.20 -8.32
N THR A 377 21.36 -0.37 -9.43
CA THR A 377 21.60 -1.82 -9.52
C THR A 377 23.05 -2.21 -9.29
N ARG A 378 23.97 -1.26 -9.40
CA ARG A 378 25.42 -1.52 -9.38
C ARG A 378 25.94 -2.08 -8.06
N ARG A 379 25.26 -1.75 -6.95
CA ARG A 379 25.72 -2.05 -5.57
C ARG A 379 24.74 -2.94 -4.80
N VAL A 380 23.92 -3.69 -5.51
CA VAL A 380 22.97 -4.66 -4.95
C VAL A 380 23.14 -6.01 -5.65
N LEU A 381 22.55 -7.08 -5.09
CA LEU A 381 22.48 -8.36 -5.79
C LEU A 381 21.34 -8.32 -6.81
N THR A 382 21.57 -8.93 -7.97
CA THR A 382 20.54 -9.10 -9.01
C THR A 382 20.47 -10.53 -9.50
N PHE A 383 19.28 -10.94 -9.91
CA PHE A 383 19.02 -12.20 -10.61
C PHE A 383 18.09 -11.92 -11.79
N THR A 384 18.56 -12.22 -13.01
CA THR A 384 17.86 -11.79 -14.22
C THR A 384 17.61 -12.96 -15.18
N THR A 385 16.41 -13.01 -15.76
CA THR A 385 16.07 -14.02 -16.78
C THR A 385 16.81 -13.80 -18.10
N ALA A 386 16.78 -14.82 -18.98
CA ALA A 386 16.93 -14.60 -20.42
C ALA A 386 15.86 -13.61 -20.94
N PRO A 387 16.06 -12.97 -22.12
CA PRO A 387 14.99 -12.19 -22.75
C PRO A 387 13.75 -13.06 -22.91
N LEU A 388 12.59 -12.51 -22.59
CA LEU A 388 11.33 -13.23 -22.74
C LEU A 388 11.05 -13.51 -24.21
N GLU A 389 10.71 -14.75 -24.54
CA GLU A 389 10.42 -15.16 -25.92
C GLU A 389 9.05 -14.68 -26.41
N LYS A 390 8.14 -14.42 -25.46
CA LYS A 390 6.79 -13.87 -25.66
C LYS A 390 6.44 -12.95 -24.48
N ASP A 391 5.42 -12.11 -24.67
CA ASP A 391 4.87 -11.35 -23.55
C ASP A 391 4.43 -12.31 -22.43
N LEU A 392 4.75 -11.96 -21.19
CA LEU A 392 4.41 -12.73 -19.99
C LEU A 392 3.53 -11.88 -19.09
N GLU A 393 2.24 -12.22 -19.03
CA GLU A 393 1.31 -11.59 -18.11
C GLU A 393 1.31 -12.32 -16.76
N ILE A 394 1.32 -11.56 -15.68
CA ILE A 394 1.11 -12.03 -14.33
C ILE A 394 -0.13 -11.35 -13.73
N ALA A 395 -0.89 -12.08 -12.90
CA ALA A 395 -2.01 -11.51 -12.14
C ALA A 395 -2.23 -12.28 -10.84
N GLY A 396 -1.77 -11.75 -9.71
CA GLY A 396 -1.98 -12.37 -8.40
C GLY A 396 -0.81 -12.20 -7.42
N PRO A 397 -0.74 -13.06 -6.41
CA PRO A 397 0.33 -13.03 -5.41
C PRO A 397 1.65 -13.57 -5.95
N ILE A 398 2.73 -13.01 -5.44
CA ILE A 398 4.10 -13.33 -5.84
C ILE A 398 4.89 -13.71 -4.59
N LYS A 399 5.66 -14.80 -4.69
CA LYS A 399 6.45 -15.32 -3.58
C LYS A 399 7.91 -15.49 -4.00
N LEU A 400 8.82 -15.09 -3.13
CA LEU A 400 10.23 -15.45 -3.21
C LEU A 400 10.54 -16.45 -2.09
N VAL A 401 10.95 -17.66 -2.45
CA VAL A 401 11.56 -18.60 -1.52
C VAL A 401 13.05 -18.32 -1.52
N LEU A 402 13.60 -17.89 -0.38
CA LEU A 402 15.00 -17.56 -0.25
C LEU A 402 15.65 -18.41 0.84
N TYR A 403 16.73 -19.11 0.48
CA TYR A 403 17.63 -19.75 1.43
C TYR A 403 18.81 -18.82 1.67
N ALA A 404 18.99 -18.38 2.91
CA ALA A 404 20.06 -17.46 3.25
C ALA A 404 20.61 -17.69 4.66
N SER A 405 21.84 -17.24 4.88
CA SER A 405 22.47 -17.14 6.20
C SER A 405 23.06 -15.75 6.37
N SER A 406 23.16 -15.29 7.62
CA SER A 406 23.84 -14.04 7.96
C SER A 406 25.01 -14.30 8.91
N THR A 407 26.02 -13.43 8.90
CA THR A 407 27.01 -13.36 10.00
C THR A 407 26.45 -12.68 11.24
N GLN A 408 25.27 -12.07 11.13
CA GLN A 408 24.58 -11.37 12.21
C GLN A 408 23.44 -12.21 12.81
N ARG A 409 22.90 -11.73 13.92
CA ARG A 409 21.72 -12.31 14.59
C ARG A 409 20.39 -11.90 13.94
N ASP A 410 20.44 -11.02 12.96
CA ASP A 410 19.29 -10.63 12.15
C ASP A 410 19.78 -10.05 10.82
N THR A 411 18.91 -10.04 9.82
CA THR A 411 19.14 -9.32 8.57
C THR A 411 17.81 -8.90 7.96
N ASP A 412 17.85 -7.92 7.07
CA ASP A 412 16.70 -7.43 6.34
C ASP A 412 16.81 -7.84 4.87
N PHE A 413 15.70 -8.21 4.26
CA PHE A 413 15.59 -8.46 2.83
C PHE A 413 14.59 -7.48 2.24
N VAL A 414 15.08 -6.58 1.39
CA VAL A 414 14.30 -5.68 0.54
C VAL A 414 14.39 -6.20 -0.88
N ILE A 415 13.23 -6.55 -1.43
CA ILE A 415 13.10 -7.20 -2.73
C ILE A 415 12.44 -6.25 -3.72
N LYS A 416 13.02 -6.10 -4.91
CA LYS A 416 12.36 -5.40 -6.02
C LYS A 416 12.26 -6.33 -7.22
N LEU A 417 11.05 -6.46 -7.75
CA LEU A 417 10.78 -7.15 -9.01
C LEU A 417 10.58 -6.10 -10.09
N SER A 418 11.41 -6.15 -11.14
CA SER A 418 11.46 -5.14 -12.17
C SER A 418 11.38 -5.75 -13.57
N GLU A 419 10.76 -5.03 -14.49
CA GLU A 419 10.98 -5.24 -15.92
C GLU A 419 12.27 -4.51 -16.32
N GLN A 420 13.24 -5.25 -16.85
CA GLN A 420 14.49 -4.70 -17.38
C GLN A 420 14.40 -4.58 -18.90
N TYR A 421 14.67 -3.39 -19.41
CA TYR A 421 14.66 -3.11 -20.84
C TYR A 421 15.96 -3.56 -21.52
N PRO A 422 15.93 -3.82 -22.85
CA PRO A 422 17.13 -4.08 -23.63
C PRO A 422 18.09 -2.90 -23.57
N LEU A 423 19.38 -3.20 -23.65
CA LEU A 423 20.46 -2.21 -23.71
C LEU A 423 21.34 -2.53 -24.91
N SER A 424 21.72 -1.50 -25.67
CA SER A 424 22.61 -1.66 -26.81
C SER A 424 24.00 -2.16 -26.38
N ALA A 425 24.70 -2.84 -27.29
CA ALA A 425 26.07 -3.27 -27.04
C ALA A 425 27.01 -2.08 -26.78
N GLU A 426 26.76 -0.94 -27.42
CA GLU A 426 27.54 0.30 -27.26
C GLU A 426 27.38 0.90 -25.86
N GLU A 427 26.16 0.99 -25.35
CA GLU A 427 25.92 1.48 -23.98
C GLU A 427 26.46 0.51 -22.94
N ARG A 428 26.31 -0.80 -23.19
CA ARG A 428 26.93 -1.84 -22.35
C ARG A 428 28.45 -1.71 -22.30
N ALA A 429 29.09 -1.40 -23.42
CA ALA A 429 30.54 -1.16 -23.48
C ALA A 429 30.97 0.09 -22.69
N LYS A 430 30.09 1.08 -22.53
CA LYS A 430 30.30 2.24 -21.64
C LYS A 430 30.06 1.89 -20.16
N GLY A 431 29.73 0.64 -19.85
CA GLY A 431 29.41 0.18 -18.51
C GLY A 431 28.07 0.72 -18.00
N ILE A 432 27.18 1.21 -18.86
CA ILE A 432 25.85 1.70 -18.48
C ILE A 432 24.97 0.49 -18.12
N ASN A 433 24.13 0.65 -17.10
CA ASN A 433 23.14 -0.36 -16.74
C ASN A 433 21.82 -0.15 -17.50
N PRO A 434 21.11 -1.24 -17.86
CA PRO A 434 19.82 -1.14 -18.51
C PRO A 434 18.81 -0.42 -17.64
N ALA A 435 18.01 0.45 -18.28
CA ALA A 435 16.83 1.03 -17.65
C ALA A 435 15.85 -0.09 -17.23
N SER A 436 15.03 0.21 -16.23
CA SER A 436 14.05 -0.74 -15.70
C SER A 436 12.87 -0.03 -15.06
N GLN A 437 11.74 -0.72 -14.98
CA GLN A 437 10.58 -0.32 -14.21
C GLN A 437 10.34 -1.30 -13.06
N VAL A 438 10.26 -0.80 -11.83
CA VAL A 438 9.83 -1.60 -10.68
C VAL A 438 8.35 -1.93 -10.85
N VAL A 439 8.03 -3.22 -10.85
CA VAL A 439 6.65 -3.74 -10.95
C VAL A 439 6.04 -3.85 -9.56
N THR A 440 6.75 -4.49 -8.64
CA THR A 440 6.33 -4.68 -7.25
C THR A 440 7.53 -4.92 -6.34
N LYS A 441 7.28 -5.00 -5.03
CA LYS A 441 8.30 -5.12 -3.98
C LYS A 441 7.87 -6.11 -2.90
N GLY A 442 8.82 -6.53 -2.07
CA GLY A 442 8.58 -7.36 -0.90
C GLY A 442 9.63 -7.11 0.17
N TRP A 443 9.30 -7.41 1.41
CA TRP A 443 10.14 -7.13 2.57
C TRP A 443 10.06 -8.25 3.59
N LEU A 444 11.19 -8.57 4.23
CA LEU A 444 11.22 -9.44 5.39
C LEU A 444 12.45 -9.19 6.25
N ARG A 445 12.25 -9.00 7.55
CA ARG A 445 13.29 -9.12 8.57
C ARG A 445 13.43 -10.58 8.98
N GLY A 446 14.66 -11.10 8.98
CA GLY A 446 14.94 -12.53 9.17
C GLY A 446 14.45 -13.07 10.51
N SER A 447 14.50 -12.28 11.58
CA SER A 447 13.94 -12.66 12.86
C SER A 447 12.41 -12.75 12.88
N HIS A 448 11.73 -12.09 11.94
CA HIS A 448 10.27 -12.09 11.79
C HIS A 448 9.75 -13.18 10.83
N ARG A 449 10.59 -14.14 10.42
CA ARG A 449 10.25 -15.21 9.45
C ARG A 449 9.14 -16.18 9.87
N ALA A 450 8.71 -16.18 11.13
CA ALA A 450 7.70 -17.11 11.64
C ALA A 450 6.35 -16.90 10.93
N LEU A 451 5.81 -17.97 10.34
CA LEU A 451 4.56 -17.95 9.59
C LEU A 451 3.36 -18.20 10.52
N ASP A 452 2.25 -17.55 10.19
CA ASP A 452 0.92 -17.90 10.67
C ASP A 452 0.35 -18.97 9.74
N GLU A 453 0.34 -20.22 10.19
CA GLU A 453 -0.15 -21.36 9.39
C GLU A 453 -1.63 -21.24 9.02
N ARG A 454 -2.44 -20.49 9.79
CA ARG A 454 -3.87 -20.33 9.54
C ARG A 454 -4.15 -19.36 8.40
N HIS A 455 -3.34 -18.30 8.30
CA HIS A 455 -3.55 -17.24 7.31
C HIS A 455 -2.63 -17.35 6.10
N SER A 456 -1.52 -18.07 6.21
CA SER A 456 -0.63 -18.31 5.09
C SER A 456 -1.29 -19.21 4.05
N THR A 457 -1.13 -18.84 2.79
CA THR A 457 -1.37 -19.76 1.67
C THR A 457 -0.04 -20.18 1.07
N GLU A 458 -0.05 -21.14 0.14
CA GLU A 458 1.15 -21.52 -0.60
C GLU A 458 1.84 -20.30 -1.24
N MET A 459 1.07 -19.33 -1.74
CA MET A 459 1.60 -18.21 -2.52
C MET A 459 1.60 -16.86 -1.79
N GLU A 460 0.93 -16.77 -0.65
CA GLU A 460 0.87 -15.57 0.19
C GLU A 460 1.29 -15.96 1.63
N PRO A 461 2.60 -16.01 1.93
CA PRO A 461 3.04 -16.24 3.30
C PRO A 461 2.57 -15.08 4.19
N TYR A 462 1.96 -15.42 5.32
CA TYR A 462 1.50 -14.47 6.32
C TYR A 462 2.36 -14.61 7.57
N HIS A 463 3.11 -13.57 7.91
CA HIS A 463 4.05 -13.62 9.03
C HIS A 463 3.39 -13.16 10.33
N LEU A 464 3.67 -13.86 11.43
CA LEU A 464 3.10 -13.58 12.75
C LEU A 464 3.55 -12.21 13.27
N HIS A 465 4.84 -11.92 13.15
CA HIS A 465 5.50 -10.73 13.69
C HIS A 465 5.34 -10.49 15.20
N THR A 466 4.78 -11.43 15.95
CA THR A 466 4.49 -11.30 17.39
C THR A 466 5.72 -11.55 18.26
N GLN A 467 6.61 -12.47 17.85
CA GLN A 467 7.79 -12.89 18.60
C GLN A 467 8.97 -13.04 17.63
N PRO A 468 9.82 -12.02 17.48
CA PRO A 468 11.00 -12.11 16.64
C PRO A 468 12.00 -13.14 17.19
N GLU A 469 12.45 -14.05 16.33
CA GLU A 469 13.40 -15.12 16.66
C GLU A 469 14.78 -14.83 16.05
N PRO A 470 15.80 -14.45 16.85
CA PRO A 470 17.13 -14.17 16.32
C PRO A 470 17.70 -15.33 15.50
N LEU A 471 18.39 -14.99 14.41
CA LEU A 471 19.16 -15.94 13.61
C LEU A 471 20.40 -16.40 14.38
N LYS A 472 20.83 -17.64 14.13
CA LYS A 472 22.17 -18.10 14.51
C LYS A 472 23.14 -17.76 13.39
N PRO A 473 24.23 -17.02 13.66
CA PRO A 473 25.23 -16.69 12.64
C PRO A 473 25.73 -17.92 11.88
N GLY A 474 25.70 -17.85 10.55
CA GLY A 474 26.13 -18.92 9.64
C GLY A 474 25.14 -20.07 9.43
N GLU A 475 24.03 -20.13 10.18
CA GLU A 475 22.98 -21.12 9.95
C GLU A 475 22.15 -20.72 8.72
N VAL A 476 21.82 -21.69 7.87
CA VAL A 476 21.00 -21.47 6.66
C VAL A 476 19.54 -21.61 7.03
N TYR A 477 18.77 -20.55 6.79
CA TYR A 477 17.33 -20.51 6.98
C TYR A 477 16.60 -20.44 5.65
N ARG A 478 15.37 -20.96 5.63
CA ARG A 478 14.39 -20.70 4.56
C ARG A 478 13.54 -19.49 4.95
N PHE A 479 13.39 -18.58 4.02
CA PHE A 479 12.56 -17.38 4.13
C PHE A 479 11.52 -17.41 2.99
N ASP A 480 10.24 -17.48 3.34
CA ASP A 480 9.14 -17.35 2.37
C ASP A 480 8.69 -15.89 2.34
N ILE A 481 9.21 -15.11 1.41
CA ILE A 481 8.99 -13.65 1.32
C ILE A 481 7.82 -13.38 0.37
N SER A 482 6.76 -12.75 0.88
CA SER A 482 5.66 -12.25 0.05
C SER A 482 6.12 -10.97 -0.64
N LEU A 483 5.95 -10.90 -1.95
CA LEU A 483 5.92 -9.63 -2.66
C LEU A 483 4.46 -9.17 -2.76
N GLU A 484 4.27 -7.86 -2.85
CA GLU A 484 2.94 -7.26 -3.00
C GLU A 484 2.30 -7.75 -4.31
N PRO A 485 1.03 -8.20 -4.27
CA PRO A 485 0.36 -8.74 -5.45
C PRO A 485 0.25 -7.69 -6.56
N ASN A 486 0.27 -8.15 -7.82
CA ASN A 486 0.19 -7.25 -8.97
C ASN A 486 -0.45 -7.91 -10.19
N ALA A 487 -0.90 -7.07 -11.13
CA ALA A 487 -1.24 -7.47 -12.49
C ALA A 487 -0.39 -6.67 -13.50
N PHE A 488 0.53 -7.35 -14.19
CA PHE A 488 1.51 -6.72 -15.06
C PHE A 488 1.87 -7.63 -16.24
N GLN A 489 2.07 -7.07 -17.44
CA GLN A 489 2.58 -7.78 -18.60
C GLN A 489 4.01 -7.34 -18.90
N PHE A 490 4.96 -8.25 -18.67
CA PHE A 490 6.33 -8.10 -19.13
C PHE A 490 6.38 -8.33 -20.65
N LYS A 491 7.09 -7.48 -21.38
CA LYS A 491 7.17 -7.55 -22.84
C LYS A 491 8.18 -8.56 -23.33
N LYS A 492 7.87 -9.18 -24.47
CA LYS A 492 8.81 -9.93 -25.28
C LYS A 492 10.10 -9.13 -25.50
N GLY A 493 11.24 -9.79 -25.38
CA GLY A 493 12.57 -9.18 -25.52
C GLY A 493 13.07 -8.48 -24.25
N ASN A 494 12.18 -8.08 -23.34
CA ASN A 494 12.56 -7.58 -22.02
C ASN A 494 12.91 -8.74 -21.09
N ARG A 495 13.39 -8.43 -19.90
CA ARG A 495 13.78 -9.43 -18.89
C ARG A 495 13.06 -9.15 -17.58
N ILE A 496 12.89 -10.20 -16.78
CA ILE A 496 12.46 -10.08 -15.39
C ILE A 496 13.72 -10.02 -14.54
N ARG A 497 13.87 -8.96 -13.73
CA ARG A 497 14.98 -8.79 -12.80
C ARG A 497 14.49 -8.75 -11.37
N LEU A 498 15.12 -9.56 -10.53
CA LEU A 498 14.97 -9.54 -9.08
C LEU A 498 16.18 -8.83 -8.47
N GLU A 499 15.95 -7.86 -7.60
CA GLU A 499 16.97 -7.22 -6.77
C GLU A 499 16.79 -7.68 -5.32
N VAL A 500 17.91 -8.02 -4.65
CA VAL A 500 17.92 -8.43 -3.23
C VAL A 500 19.02 -7.66 -2.50
N VAL A 501 18.64 -6.94 -1.45
CA VAL A 501 19.54 -6.10 -0.63
C VAL A 501 18.94 -5.86 0.76
N ASN A 502 19.71 -5.42 1.75
CA ASN A 502 19.27 -5.21 3.14
C ASN A 502 18.89 -3.76 3.50
N GLY A 503 18.59 -2.95 2.50
CA GLY A 503 18.16 -1.56 2.65
C GLY A 503 17.57 -1.02 1.35
N ASP A 504 17.01 0.18 1.42
CA ASP A 504 16.44 0.86 0.27
C ASP A 504 17.10 2.22 0.06
N SER A 505 16.53 3.05 -0.82
CA SER A 505 17.08 4.37 -1.13
C SER A 505 15.99 5.36 -1.50
N PRO A 506 16.10 6.63 -1.05
CA PRO A 506 15.19 7.67 -1.51
C PRO A 506 15.31 7.95 -3.01
N ILE A 507 16.39 7.52 -3.68
CA ILE A 507 16.52 7.63 -5.15
C ILE A 507 15.54 6.71 -5.88
N THR A 508 15.29 5.51 -5.34
CA THR A 508 14.44 4.50 -5.97
C THR A 508 13.07 4.35 -5.33
N ASP A 509 12.96 4.67 -4.05
CA ASP A 509 11.78 4.43 -3.22
C ASP A 509 11.14 5.75 -2.76
N VAL A 510 11.76 6.88 -3.12
CA VAL A 510 11.29 8.24 -2.86
C VAL A 510 11.13 8.49 -1.36
N LEU A 511 9.91 8.41 -0.86
CA LEU A 511 9.57 8.66 0.54
C LEU A 511 9.28 7.34 1.28
N TRP A 512 9.18 6.21 0.57
CA TRP A 512 8.76 4.90 1.10
C TRP A 512 9.98 4.08 1.55
N THR A 513 10.90 4.73 2.25
CA THR A 513 12.15 4.13 2.74
C THR A 513 12.00 3.55 4.14
N HIS A 514 12.97 2.72 4.52
CA HIS A 514 13.10 2.16 5.86
C HIS A 514 14.27 2.80 6.62
N TYR A 515 14.20 2.75 7.94
CA TYR A 515 15.34 3.18 8.76
C TYR A 515 16.52 2.23 8.57
N TYR A 516 17.64 2.76 8.07
CA TYR A 516 18.90 2.01 8.02
C TYR A 516 19.64 2.14 9.35
N GLN A 517 19.57 1.09 10.16
CA GLN A 517 20.13 1.12 11.53
C GLN A 517 21.66 0.96 11.53
N PRO A 518 22.40 1.66 12.41
CA PRO A 518 23.87 1.60 12.44
C PRO A 518 24.46 0.22 12.76
N ASN A 519 23.68 -0.67 13.38
CA ASN A 519 24.08 -2.04 13.69
C ASN A 519 23.98 -3.01 12.48
N LYS A 520 23.49 -2.54 11.32
CA LYS A 520 23.51 -3.31 10.07
C LYS A 520 24.92 -3.34 9.47
N ILE A 521 25.80 -4.11 10.11
CA ILE A 521 27.19 -4.36 9.68
C ILE A 521 27.39 -5.86 9.65
N GLY A 522 27.71 -6.43 8.49
CA GLY A 522 27.81 -7.88 8.36
C GLY A 522 27.96 -8.36 6.93
N GLN A 523 27.66 -9.65 6.73
CA GLN A 523 27.63 -10.30 5.44
C GLN A 523 26.46 -11.27 5.41
N ASP A 524 25.67 -11.21 4.34
CA ASP A 524 24.65 -12.21 4.05
C ASP A 524 25.11 -13.09 2.89
N THR A 525 24.65 -14.33 2.90
CA THR A 525 24.90 -15.32 1.85
C THR A 525 23.58 -15.91 1.39
N LEU A 526 23.29 -15.80 0.09
CA LEU A 526 22.10 -16.35 -0.56
C LEU A 526 22.52 -17.64 -1.26
N TYR A 527 21.86 -18.73 -0.93
CA TYR A 527 22.14 -20.05 -1.48
C TYR A 527 21.21 -20.33 -2.66
N HIS A 528 21.74 -20.83 -3.76
CA HIS A 528 21.01 -21.16 -4.98
C HIS A 528 21.55 -22.47 -5.56
N SER A 529 21.42 -23.52 -4.76
CA SER A 529 21.99 -24.85 -4.99
C SER A 529 20.90 -25.92 -5.09
N ALA A 530 21.26 -27.15 -5.46
CA ALA A 530 20.33 -28.27 -5.47
C ALA A 530 19.66 -28.49 -4.09
N ARG A 531 20.44 -28.34 -3.01
CA ARG A 531 19.96 -28.47 -1.62
C ARG A 531 19.13 -27.26 -1.17
N TYR A 532 19.48 -26.07 -1.64
CA TYR A 532 18.86 -24.80 -1.27
C TYR A 532 18.38 -24.05 -2.51
N PRO A 533 17.26 -24.51 -3.12
CA PRO A 533 16.80 -23.99 -4.40
C PRO A 533 15.99 -22.70 -4.20
N SER A 534 16.67 -21.59 -3.93
CA SER A 534 16.03 -20.27 -3.88
C SER A 534 15.35 -19.96 -5.22
N ALA A 535 14.10 -19.48 -5.18
CA ALA A 535 13.29 -19.32 -6.36
C ALA A 535 12.22 -18.24 -6.23
N LEU A 536 11.99 -17.51 -7.32
CA LEU A 536 10.86 -16.62 -7.51
C LEU A 536 9.69 -17.41 -8.12
N VAL A 537 8.50 -17.28 -7.55
CA VAL A 537 7.27 -17.91 -8.05
C VAL A 537 6.29 -16.83 -8.49
N LEU A 538 5.91 -16.86 -9.76
CA LEU A 538 5.05 -15.84 -10.40
C LEU A 538 3.67 -16.41 -10.80
N PRO A 539 2.58 -15.64 -10.65
CA PRO A 539 1.22 -16.03 -11.02
C PRO A 539 0.95 -15.75 -12.50
N VAL A 540 1.39 -16.63 -13.40
CA VAL A 540 1.34 -16.42 -14.85
C VAL A 540 -0.07 -16.65 -15.40
N MET A 541 -0.52 -15.74 -16.27
CA MET A 541 -1.71 -15.88 -17.10
C MET A 541 -1.27 -16.41 -18.48
N GLU A 542 -1.82 -17.56 -18.90
CA GLU A 542 -1.54 -18.16 -20.21
C GLU A 542 -2.69 -18.02 -21.20
#